data_AF-A0A5C9AW62-F1
#
_entry.id   AF-A0A5C9AW62-F1
#
_cell.length_a   1.000
_cell.length_b   1.000
_cell.length_c   1.000
_cell.angle_alpha   90.00
_cell.angle_beta   90.00
_cell.angle_gamma   90.00
#
_symmetry.space_group_name_H-M   'P 1'
#
loop_
_entity.id
_entity.type
_entity.pdbx_description
1 polymer ?
#
loop_
_entity_poly.entity_id
_entity_poly.type
_entity_poly.pdbx_seq_one_letter_code
_entity_poly.pdbx_strand_id
1 'polypeptide(L)'
;MASTRAEEVAELLWELKRASKVAKYSVIAKRAGFSAGANGKPMDTCLKTVRRDWPHLQWWRAVSDTSLVVKDSEQAKKLAEAGISLKSGKDDTLTLAAPEDVLMEWPEVSETAAAPIAATAK
;
A
#
# COMPACT_ATOMS: atom_id res chain seq x y z
N MET A 1 -3.36 -22.85 -3.74
CA MET A 1 -4.49 -21.93 -3.89
C MET A 1 -4.03 -20.58 -3.37
N ALA A 2 -3.89 -19.59 -4.24
CA ALA A 2 -3.81 -18.21 -3.80
C ALA A 2 -5.19 -17.87 -3.22
N SER A 3 -5.23 -17.23 -2.06
CA SER A 3 -6.49 -16.65 -1.57
C SER A 3 -6.90 -15.55 -2.54
N THR A 4 -8.18 -15.40 -2.89
CA THR A 4 -8.70 -14.34 -3.78
C THR A 4 -8.13 -12.95 -3.45
N ARG A 5 -7.91 -12.67 -2.16
CA ARG A 5 -7.27 -11.43 -1.67
C ARG A 5 -5.84 -11.21 -2.19
N ALA A 6 -5.06 -12.27 -2.35
CA ALA A 6 -3.69 -12.18 -2.85
C ALA A 6 -3.65 -11.89 -4.35
N GLU A 7 -4.61 -12.41 -5.11
CA GLU A 7 -4.79 -12.09 -6.54
C GLU A 7 -5.15 -10.61 -6.72
N GLU A 8 -6.13 -10.11 -5.96
CA GLU A 8 -6.52 -8.69 -5.96
C GLU A 8 -5.34 -7.75 -5.58
N VAL A 9 -4.58 -8.12 -4.54
CA VAL A 9 -3.38 -7.35 -4.13
C VAL A 9 -2.29 -7.41 -5.21
N ALA A 10 -2.15 -8.54 -5.92
CA ALA A 10 -1.23 -8.65 -7.03
C ALA A 10 -1.61 -7.68 -8.17
N GLU A 11 -2.87 -7.65 -8.60
CA GLU A 11 -3.33 -6.70 -9.62
C GLU A 11 -3.01 -5.24 -9.25
N LEU A 12 -3.27 -4.84 -7.99
CA LEU A 12 -2.93 -3.50 -7.51
C LEU A 12 -1.41 -3.22 -7.51
N LEU A 13 -0.59 -4.22 -7.15
CA LEU A 13 0.87 -4.11 -7.22
C LEU A 13 1.38 -4.02 -8.66
N TRP A 14 0.67 -4.62 -9.62
CA TRP A 14 0.98 -4.49 -11.03
C TRP A 14 0.66 -3.09 -11.56
N GLU A 15 -0.46 -2.49 -11.15
CA GLU A 15 -0.76 -1.08 -11.45
C GLU A 15 0.33 -0.14 -10.91
N LEU A 16 0.76 -0.36 -9.66
CA LEU A 16 1.84 0.42 -9.03
C LEU A 16 3.15 0.31 -9.78
N LYS A 17 3.47 -0.90 -10.25
CA LYS A 17 4.67 -1.14 -11.08
C LYS A 17 4.58 -0.38 -12.40
N ARG A 18 3.42 -0.35 -13.05
CA ARG A 18 3.23 0.41 -14.30
C ARG A 18 3.30 1.92 -14.09
N ALA A 19 2.78 2.40 -12.97
CA ALA A 19 2.82 3.82 -12.61
C ALA A 19 4.17 4.27 -12.03
N SER A 20 5.09 3.33 -11.78
CA SER A 20 6.34 3.59 -11.05
C SER A 20 6.13 4.22 -9.66
N LYS A 21 4.97 4.01 -9.04
CA LYS A 21 4.59 4.56 -7.73
C LYS A 21 4.58 3.49 -6.62
N VAL A 22 4.42 3.93 -5.37
CA VAL A 22 4.23 3.09 -4.18
C VAL A 22 2.89 3.37 -3.52
N ALA A 23 2.39 2.47 -2.67
CA ALA A 23 1.13 2.68 -1.96
C ALA A 23 1.17 2.15 -0.52
N LYS A 24 0.30 2.71 0.32
CA LYS A 24 0.17 2.29 1.72
C LYS A 24 -0.66 1.01 1.85
N TYR A 25 -0.39 0.23 2.89
CA TYR A 25 -1.11 -1.02 3.17
C TYR A 25 -2.62 -0.82 3.30
N SER A 26 -3.09 0.22 4.01
CA SER A 26 -4.53 0.51 4.13
C SER A 26 -5.19 0.75 2.77
N VAL A 27 -4.54 1.49 1.88
CA VAL A 27 -5.06 1.86 0.56
C VAL A 27 -5.20 0.62 -0.32
N ILE A 28 -4.15 -0.21 -0.38
CA ILE A 28 -4.16 -1.44 -1.17
C ILE A 28 -5.19 -2.42 -0.60
N ALA A 29 -5.23 -2.60 0.73
CA ALA A 29 -6.20 -3.52 1.35
C ALA A 29 -7.65 -3.08 1.07
N LYS A 30 -7.96 -1.80 1.30
CA LYS A 30 -9.30 -1.22 1.07
C LYS A 30 -9.76 -1.47 -0.36
N ARG A 31 -8.87 -1.32 -1.34
CA ARG A 31 -9.14 -1.61 -2.76
C ARG A 31 -9.32 -3.09 -3.04
N ALA A 32 -8.51 -3.95 -2.44
CA ALA A 32 -8.65 -5.40 -2.53
C ALA A 32 -9.86 -5.95 -1.74
N GLY A 33 -10.73 -5.09 -1.21
CA GLY A 33 -11.96 -5.48 -0.53
C GLY A 33 -11.77 -5.99 0.90
N PHE A 34 -10.64 -5.67 1.55
CA PHE A 34 -10.39 -6.05 2.95
C PHE A 34 -9.71 -4.94 3.75
N SER A 35 -9.59 -5.12 5.07
CA SER A 35 -8.86 -4.17 5.91
C SER A 35 -7.44 -4.64 6.15
N ALA A 36 -6.47 -3.72 6.07
CA ALA A 36 -5.07 -4.00 6.40
C ALA A 36 -4.89 -4.48 7.85
N GLY A 37 -5.89 -4.23 8.73
CA GLY A 37 -5.90 -4.64 10.12
C GLY A 37 -4.88 -3.89 10.99
N ALA A 38 -4.84 -4.26 12.28
CA ALA A 38 -3.91 -3.64 13.23
C ALA A 38 -2.45 -3.84 12.78
N ASN A 39 -1.73 -2.73 12.61
CA ASN A 39 -0.33 -2.67 12.15
C ASN A 39 -0.07 -3.37 10.80
N GLY A 40 -1.08 -3.56 9.94
CA GLY A 40 -0.88 -4.17 8.63
C GLY A 40 -0.62 -5.67 8.61
N LYS A 41 -0.82 -6.40 9.72
CA LYS A 41 -0.53 -7.85 9.81
C LYS A 41 -1.24 -8.71 8.74
N PRO A 42 -2.56 -8.53 8.50
CA PRO A 42 -3.26 -9.16 7.38
C PRO A 42 -2.60 -8.89 6.02
N MET A 43 -2.16 -7.65 5.79
CA MET A 43 -1.50 -7.29 4.55
C MET A 43 -0.13 -7.95 4.41
N ASP A 44 0.67 -7.98 5.47
CA ASP A 44 1.97 -8.66 5.49
C ASP A 44 1.85 -10.15 5.12
N THR A 45 0.79 -10.80 5.63
CA THR A 45 0.49 -12.20 5.29
C THR A 45 0.10 -12.36 3.81
N CYS A 46 -0.69 -11.45 3.26
CA CYS A 46 -1.01 -11.44 1.83
C CYS A 46 0.25 -11.20 0.98
N LEU A 47 1.10 -10.24 1.36
CA LEU A 47 2.35 -9.92 0.67
C LEU A 47 3.32 -11.10 0.65
N LYS A 48 3.40 -11.90 1.73
CA LYS A 48 4.16 -13.16 1.72
C LYS A 48 3.67 -14.14 0.67
N THR A 49 2.36 -14.23 0.47
CA THR A 49 1.76 -15.07 -0.58
C THR A 49 2.05 -14.51 -1.96
N VAL A 50 1.88 -13.20 -2.15
CA VAL A 50 2.17 -12.53 -3.42
C VAL A 50 3.64 -12.65 -3.80
N ARG A 51 4.55 -12.52 -2.83
CA ARG A 51 6.00 -12.71 -3.03
C ARG A 51 6.32 -14.12 -3.51
N ARG A 52 5.62 -15.14 -3.00
CA ARG A 52 5.83 -16.54 -3.39
C ARG A 52 5.30 -16.83 -4.79
N ASP A 53 4.07 -16.38 -5.05
CA ASP A 53 3.33 -16.75 -6.27
C ASP A 53 3.66 -15.81 -7.45
N TRP A 54 3.96 -14.53 -7.16
CA TRP A 54 4.36 -13.51 -8.15
C TRP A 54 5.60 -12.72 -7.70
N PRO A 55 6.79 -13.33 -7.63
CA PRO A 55 8.03 -12.65 -7.19
C PRO A 55 8.47 -11.48 -8.10
N HIS A 56 7.96 -11.44 -9.34
CA HIS A 56 8.21 -10.39 -10.31
C HIS A 56 7.31 -9.16 -10.13
N LEU A 57 6.23 -9.29 -9.36
CA LEU A 57 5.49 -8.16 -8.83
C LEU A 57 6.30 -7.59 -7.69
N GLN A 58 6.72 -6.36 -7.86
CA GLN A 58 7.64 -5.63 -7.00
C GLN A 58 6.96 -5.33 -5.65
N TRP A 59 6.82 -6.35 -4.79
CA TRP A 59 6.07 -6.32 -3.54
C TRP A 59 6.54 -5.21 -2.59
N TRP A 60 7.81 -4.79 -2.71
CA TRP A 60 8.43 -3.68 -1.98
C TRP A 60 7.75 -2.32 -2.23
N ARG A 61 6.89 -2.21 -3.27
CA ARG A 61 6.07 -1.02 -3.55
C ARG A 61 4.90 -0.84 -2.58
N ALA A 62 4.51 -1.88 -1.84
CA ALA A 62 3.57 -1.75 -0.74
C ALA A 62 4.33 -1.36 0.53
N VAL A 63 3.95 -0.24 1.16
CA VAL A 63 4.60 0.30 2.36
C VAL A 63 3.59 0.36 3.51
N SER A 64 4.08 0.18 4.74
CA SER A 64 3.25 0.37 5.94
C SER A 64 2.60 1.75 5.98
N ASP A 65 1.40 1.85 6.56
CA ASP A 65 0.72 3.15 6.77
C ASP A 65 1.51 4.12 7.63
N THR A 66 2.31 3.58 8.56
CA THR A 66 3.25 4.36 9.39
C THR A 66 4.45 4.88 8.58
N SER A 67 4.58 4.49 7.31
CA SER A 67 5.72 4.79 6.44
C SER A 67 7.07 4.34 7.01
N LEU A 68 7.05 3.41 7.97
CA LEU A 68 8.24 2.82 8.58
C LEU A 68 8.65 1.59 7.79
N VAL A 69 9.92 1.56 7.36
CA VAL A 69 10.57 0.44 6.72
C VAL A 69 11.74 0.03 7.61
N VAL A 70 11.94 -1.26 7.85
CA VAL A 70 13.08 -1.73 8.66
C VAL A 70 14.39 -1.43 7.90
N LYS A 71 15.35 -0.80 8.59
CA LYS A 71 16.69 -0.52 8.05
C LYS A 71 17.39 -1.84 7.70
N ASP A 72 18.11 -1.85 6.59
CA ASP A 72 18.75 -3.05 6.00
C ASP A 72 17.81 -4.16 5.48
N SER A 73 16.49 -3.97 5.54
CA SER A 73 15.54 -4.89 4.91
C SER A 73 15.69 -4.91 3.38
N GLU A 74 15.30 -6.02 2.75
CA GLU A 74 15.24 -6.12 1.29
C GLU A 74 14.39 -5.00 0.68
N GLN A 75 13.31 -4.61 1.36
CA GLN A 75 12.45 -3.52 0.93
C GLN A 75 13.20 -2.19 0.90
N ALA A 76 13.95 -1.85 1.96
CA ALA A 76 14.75 -0.62 2.02
C ALA A 76 15.77 -0.55 0.87
N LYS A 77 16.46 -1.66 0.60
CA LYS A 77 17.44 -1.75 -0.50
C LYS A 77 16.77 -1.52 -1.86
N LYS A 78 15.64 -2.17 -2.12
CA LYS A 78 14.91 -2.02 -3.39
C LYS A 78 14.29 -0.63 -3.57
N LEU A 79 13.82 0.00 -2.50
CA LEU A 79 13.34 1.39 -2.54
C LEU A 79 14.49 2.35 -2.87
N ALA A 80 15.67 2.17 -2.25
CA ALA A 80 16.85 2.97 -2.55
C ALA A 80 17.35 2.76 -3.99
N GLU A 81 17.39 1.51 -4.47
CA GLU A 81 17.71 1.17 -5.88
C GLU A 81 16.71 1.79 -6.87
N ALA A 82 15.44 1.93 -6.47
CA ALA A 82 14.40 2.58 -7.28
C ALA A 82 14.50 4.11 -7.27
N GLY A 83 15.46 4.70 -6.57
CA GLY A 83 15.64 6.16 -6.47
C GLY A 83 14.71 6.83 -5.46
N ILE A 84 14.05 6.06 -4.58
CA ILE A 84 13.15 6.60 -3.58
C ILE A 84 13.98 7.05 -2.38
N SER A 85 13.91 8.35 -2.06
CA SER A 85 14.63 8.93 -0.94
C SER A 85 14.07 8.43 0.39
N LEU A 86 14.92 7.74 1.16
CA LEU A 86 14.63 7.25 2.50
C LEU A 86 15.38 8.10 3.53
N LYS A 87 14.67 8.61 4.53
CA LYS A 87 15.24 9.27 5.71
C LYS A 87 15.42 8.24 6.82
N SER A 88 16.50 8.36 7.59
CA SER A 88 16.66 7.58 8.82
C SER A 88 15.64 8.02 9.87
N GLY A 89 14.79 7.10 10.30
CA GLY A 89 13.88 7.28 11.42
C GLY A 89 14.53 6.98 12.77
N LYS A 90 13.70 6.95 13.82
CA LYS A 90 14.10 6.51 15.17
C LYS A 90 14.10 4.98 15.20
N ASP A 91 15.12 4.39 15.83
CA ASP A 91 15.20 2.93 16.12
C ASP A 91 15.22 2.04 14.86
N ASP A 92 16.36 1.99 14.16
CA ASP A 92 16.62 1.10 12.99
C ASP A 92 15.47 1.00 11.96
N THR A 93 14.72 2.09 11.82
CA THR A 93 13.71 2.25 10.78
C THR A 93 14.08 3.39 9.84
N LEU A 94 13.61 3.30 8.61
CA LEU A 94 13.69 4.29 7.56
C LEU A 94 12.28 4.77 7.24
N THR A 95 12.13 6.06 6.96
CA THR A 95 10.88 6.67 6.51
C THR A 95 11.03 7.24 5.12
N LEU A 96 9.95 7.25 4.33
CA LEU A 96 9.94 7.91 3.03
C LEU A 96 10.15 9.42 3.23
N ALA A 97 11.13 10.00 2.51
CA ALA A 97 11.50 11.40 2.68
C ALA A 97 10.44 12.38 2.14
N ALA A 98 9.76 11.96 1.07
CA ALA A 98 8.69 12.66 0.36
C ALA A 98 7.63 11.61 -0.05
N PRO A 99 6.80 11.14 0.89
CA PRO A 99 5.83 10.09 0.60
C PRO A 99 4.81 10.55 -0.44
N GLU A 100 4.40 11.82 -0.44
CA GLU A 100 3.42 12.38 -1.37
C GLU A 100 3.83 12.34 -2.85
N ASP A 101 5.11 12.51 -3.17
CA ASP A 101 5.59 12.47 -4.57
C ASP A 101 5.59 11.04 -5.17
N VAL A 102 5.76 10.04 -4.32
CA VAL A 102 5.91 8.63 -4.74
C VAL A 102 4.62 7.84 -4.51
N LEU A 103 3.75 8.31 -3.63
CA LEU A 103 2.47 7.66 -3.34
C LEU A 103 1.54 7.75 -4.56
N MET A 104 0.98 6.60 -4.92
CA MET A 104 -0.13 6.55 -5.85
C MET A 104 -1.38 7.05 -5.15
N GLU A 105 -1.74 8.28 -5.43
CA GLU A 105 -3.09 8.77 -5.20
C GLU A 105 -3.97 8.14 -6.26
N TRP A 106 -4.76 7.15 -5.86
CA TRP A 106 -5.94 6.86 -6.65
C TRP A 106 -7.02 7.86 -6.24
N PRO A 107 -7.75 8.47 -7.19
CA PRO A 107 -8.93 9.22 -6.85
C PRO A 107 -9.81 8.32 -5.99
N GLU A 108 -10.09 8.75 -4.76
CA GLU A 108 -11.14 8.11 -3.99
C GLU A 108 -12.37 8.18 -4.87
N VAL A 109 -12.94 7.02 -5.20
CA VAL A 109 -14.34 6.97 -5.57
C VAL A 109 -15.05 7.33 -4.26
N SER A 110 -15.14 8.63 -3.98
CA SER A 110 -15.93 9.11 -2.88
C SER A 110 -17.34 8.71 -3.26
N GLU A 111 -17.87 7.74 -2.55
CA GLU A 111 -19.29 7.48 -2.51
C GLU A 111 -19.93 8.64 -1.72
N THR A 112 -19.79 9.86 -2.24
CA THR A 112 -20.54 11.04 -1.81
C THR A 112 -21.84 11.03 -2.60
N ALA A 113 -22.71 10.08 -2.29
CA ALA A 113 -24.08 10.05 -2.79
C ALA A 113 -25.02 9.35 -1.79
N ALA A 114 -24.97 9.72 -0.51
CA ALA A 114 -26.01 9.34 0.44
C ALA A 114 -26.18 10.41 1.54
N ALA A 115 -26.73 11.56 1.15
CA ALA A 115 -27.46 12.40 2.08
C ALA A 115 -28.69 12.96 1.35
N PRO A 116 -29.87 12.30 1.42
CA PRO A 116 -31.10 13.02 1.11
C PRO A 116 -31.32 14.02 2.26
N ILE A 117 -31.11 15.28 1.93
CA ILE A 117 -31.59 16.43 2.68
C ILE A 117 -33.11 16.34 2.84
N ALA A 118 -33.59 15.75 3.93
CA ALA A 118 -34.98 15.90 4.35
C ALA A 118 -35.11 17.15 5.22
N ALA A 119 -35.18 18.31 4.56
CA ALA A 119 -35.75 19.51 5.14
C ALA A 119 -36.99 19.88 4.34
N THR A 120 -38.19 19.64 4.87
CA THR A 120 -39.28 20.63 4.80
C THR A 120 -40.33 20.32 5.86
N ALA A 121 -40.51 21.29 6.75
CA ALA A 121 -41.64 21.40 7.66
C ALA A 121 -42.93 21.73 6.89
N LYS A 122 -44.06 21.12 7.30
CA LYS A 122 -45.33 21.82 7.53
C LYS A 122 -46.26 20.94 8.36
#